data_AF-A0AAV5FZY8-F1
#
_entry.id   AF-A0AAV5FZY8-F1
#
_cell.length_a   1.000
_cell.length_b   1.000
_cell.length_c   1.000
_cell.angle_alpha   90.00
_cell.angle_beta   90.00
_cell.angle_gamma   90.00
#
_symmetry.space_group_name_H-M   'P 1'
#
loop_
_entity.id
_entity.type
_entity.pdbx_description
1 polymer ?
#
loop_
_entity_poly.entity_id
_entity_poly.type
_entity_poly.pdbx_seq_one_letter_code
_entity_poly.pdbx_strand_id
1 'polypeptide(L)'
;MEPKITDFGLSRFINDKVTTIVTKNTPGTLGYMAPEVIVSQELSLRADIYSLGIIMKQVITGYNKIIDLEKVRRLKATKHRGSFHTAFTYSSVLWLTYILQVNYYIYS
;
A
#
# COMPACT_ATOMS: atom_id res chain seq x y z
N MET A 1 -7.90 -26.76 5.03
CA MET A 1 -6.68 -25.99 5.37
C MET A 1 -7.11 -24.78 6.18
N GLU A 2 -6.44 -24.49 7.28
CA GLU A 2 -6.72 -23.32 8.12
C GLU A 2 -5.67 -22.23 7.87
N PRO A 3 -6.06 -20.99 7.53
CA PRO A 3 -5.11 -19.91 7.33
C PRO A 3 -4.47 -19.50 8.67
N LYS A 4 -3.16 -19.28 8.66
CA LYS A 4 -2.39 -18.83 9.83
C LYS A 4 -1.56 -17.62 9.45
N ILE A 5 -1.57 -16.60 10.31
CA ILE A 5 -0.72 -15.42 10.18
C ILE A 5 0.65 -15.73 10.79
N THR A 6 1.72 -15.32 10.11
CA THR A 6 3.11 -15.53 10.54
C THR A 6 3.93 -14.27 10.24
N ASP A 7 5.21 -14.30 10.60
CA ASP A 7 6.19 -13.22 10.40
C ASP A 7 5.84 -11.91 11.16
N PHE A 8 5.88 -12.00 12.49
CA PHE A 8 5.70 -10.86 13.39
C PHE A 8 7.00 -10.05 13.60
N GLY A 9 8.04 -10.25 12.78
CA GLY A 9 9.35 -9.60 12.97
C GLY A 9 9.31 -8.07 12.84
N LEU A 10 8.28 -7.53 12.18
CA LEU A 10 8.04 -6.10 12.01
C LEU A 10 6.85 -5.58 12.83
N SER A 11 6.15 -6.45 13.54
CA SER A 11 4.96 -6.10 14.31
C SER A 11 5.29 -5.16 15.46
N ARG A 12 4.37 -4.25 15.77
CA ARG A 12 4.52 -3.29 16.87
C ARG A 12 3.32 -3.35 17.80
N PHE A 13 3.58 -3.27 19.09
CA PHE A 13 2.54 -3.10 20.08
C PHE A 13 2.07 -1.65 20.08
N ILE A 14 0.77 -1.48 19.91
CA ILE A 14 0.08 -0.20 19.98
C ILE A 14 -0.78 -0.26 21.24
N ASN A 15 -0.56 0.65 22.19
CA ASN A 15 -1.38 0.75 23.41
C ASN A 15 -2.67 1.52 23.09
N ASP A 16 -3.74 1.32 23.86
CA ASP A 16 -5.06 1.94 23.63
C ASP A 16 -5.07 3.49 23.53
N LYS A 17 -4.00 4.15 23.99
CA LYS A 17 -3.84 5.62 23.94
C LYS A 17 -3.19 6.13 22.66
N VAL A 18 -2.58 5.24 21.88
CA VAL A 18 -1.84 5.57 20.66
C VAL A 18 -2.54 4.87 19.51
N THR A 19 -2.90 5.59 18.45
CA THR A 19 -3.56 5.00 17.27
C THR A 19 -2.62 4.89 16.06
N THR A 20 -1.53 5.67 16.10
CA THR A 20 -0.54 5.76 15.03
C THR A 20 0.87 5.81 15.61
N ILE A 21 1.81 5.08 15.00
CA ILE A 21 3.24 5.12 15.32
C ILE A 21 4.00 5.62 14.10
N VAL A 22 4.72 6.72 14.24
CA VAL A 22 5.65 7.21 13.21
C VAL A 22 7.01 6.57 13.43
N THR A 23 7.61 5.98 12.39
CA THR A 23 8.98 5.46 12.47
C THR A 23 9.89 6.07 11.41
N LYS A 24 11.20 6.06 11.67
CA LYS A 24 12.19 6.72 10.80
C LYS A 24 12.50 5.93 9.53
N ASN A 25 12.37 4.60 9.61
CA ASN A 25 12.47 3.65 8.52
C ASN A 25 11.43 2.56 8.74
N THR A 26 10.38 2.50 7.91
CA THR A 26 9.41 1.40 7.92
C THR A 26 9.82 0.29 6.95
N PRO A 27 10.31 -0.86 7.42
CA PRO A 27 10.51 -2.04 6.58
C PRO A 27 9.15 -2.62 6.14
N GLY A 28 9.13 -3.26 4.97
CA GLY A 28 7.98 -4.04 4.50
C GLY A 28 7.94 -4.17 2.97
N THR A 29 6.91 -4.84 2.46
CA THR A 29 6.72 -5.05 1.01
C THR A 29 5.83 -3.96 0.42
N LEU A 30 6.42 -3.06 -0.36
CA LEU A 30 5.77 -1.84 -0.83
C LEU A 30 4.40 -2.05 -1.48
N GLY A 31 4.21 -3.10 -2.29
CA GLY A 31 2.93 -3.34 -2.96
C GLY A 31 1.76 -3.74 -2.05
N TYR A 32 2.03 -3.95 -0.76
CA TYR A 32 1.01 -4.13 0.28
C TYR A 32 0.89 -2.92 1.21
N MET A 33 1.87 -2.00 1.21
CA MET A 33 1.87 -0.87 2.14
C MET A 33 0.79 0.14 1.81
N ALA A 34 0.14 0.63 2.87
CA ALA A 34 -0.78 1.76 2.79
C ALA A 34 -0.04 3.05 2.38
N PRO A 35 -0.69 3.98 1.68
CA PRO A 35 -0.06 5.21 1.20
C PRO A 35 0.53 6.07 2.33
N GLU A 36 -0.11 6.13 3.49
CA GLU A 36 0.37 6.83 4.69
C GLU A 36 1.65 6.21 5.26
N VAL A 37 1.83 4.89 5.14
CA VAL A 37 3.06 4.19 5.54
C VAL A 37 4.20 4.57 4.59
N ILE A 38 3.91 4.72 3.29
CA ILE A 38 4.92 5.06 2.28
C ILE A 38 5.33 6.54 2.38
N VAL A 39 4.36 7.43 2.60
CA VAL A 39 4.57 8.88 2.57
C VAL A 39 5.05 9.41 3.92
N SER A 40 4.36 9.05 4.99
CA SER A 40 4.55 9.62 6.33
C SER A 40 5.19 8.65 7.32
N GLN A 41 5.43 7.39 6.91
CA GLN A 41 5.95 6.33 7.78
C GLN A 41 5.06 6.09 9.01
N GLU A 42 3.76 6.32 8.83
CA GLU A 42 2.73 6.17 9.84
C GLU A 42 2.18 4.76 9.83
N LEU A 43 2.46 3.99 10.89
CA LEU A 43 1.90 2.68 11.14
C LEU A 43 0.62 2.83 11.96
N SER A 44 -0.46 2.20 11.51
CA SER A 44 -1.74 2.21 12.22
C SER A 44 -2.54 0.95 11.89
N LEU A 45 -3.59 0.68 12.67
CA LEU A 45 -4.52 -0.41 12.37
C LEU A 45 -5.16 -0.26 10.97
N ARG A 46 -5.36 0.98 10.50
CA ARG A 46 -5.92 1.25 9.17
C ARG A 46 -4.97 0.83 8.05
N ALA A 47 -3.66 0.97 8.28
CA ALA A 47 -2.65 0.51 7.34
C ALA A 47 -2.63 -1.03 7.20
N ASP A 48 -2.88 -1.75 8.30
CA ASP A 48 -3.01 -3.21 8.28
C ASP A 48 -4.28 -3.65 7.52
N ILE A 49 -5.41 -2.93 7.71
CA ILE A 49 -6.65 -3.16 6.97
C ILE A 49 -6.44 -2.96 5.46
N TYR A 50 -5.72 -1.91 5.07
CA TYR A 50 -5.37 -1.68 3.66
C TYR A 50 -4.61 -2.87 3.06
N SER A 51 -3.56 -3.32 3.76
CA SER A 51 -2.72 -4.45 3.35
C SER A 51 -3.54 -5.74 3.21
N LEU A 52 -4.44 -5.99 4.17
CA LEU A 52 -5.38 -7.11 4.14
C LEU A 52 -6.32 -7.04 2.92
N GLY A 53 -6.81 -5.84 2.57
CA GLY A 53 -7.65 -5.63 1.38
C GLY A 53 -6.94 -6.01 0.07
N ILE A 54 -5.64 -5.70 -0.04
CA ILE A 54 -4.81 -6.13 -1.18
C ILE A 54 -4.73 -7.66 -1.24
N ILE A 55 -4.48 -8.33 -0.10
CA ILE A 55 -4.43 -9.79 -0.01
C ILE A 55 -5.78 -10.41 -0.40
N MET A 56 -6.90 -9.90 0.14
CA MET A 56 -8.24 -10.39 -0.18
C MET A 56 -8.54 -10.25 -1.68
N LYS A 57 -8.20 -9.10 -2.28
CA LYS A 57 -8.33 -8.91 -3.73
C LYS A 57 -7.52 -9.97 -4.50
N GLN A 58 -6.29 -10.25 -4.11
CA GLN A 58 -5.46 -11.26 -4.77
C GLN A 58 -6.07 -12.65 -4.68
N VAL A 59 -6.58 -13.03 -3.50
CA VAL A 59 -7.25 -14.31 -3.27
C VAL A 59 -8.51 -14.43 -4.14
N ILE A 60 -9.36 -13.40 -4.17
CA ILE A 60 -10.61 -13.42 -4.95
C ILE A 60 -10.35 -13.43 -6.44
N THR A 61 -9.38 -12.65 -6.93
CA THR A 61 -9.09 -12.53 -8.37
C THR A 61 -8.18 -13.63 -8.91
N GLY A 62 -7.50 -14.38 -8.02
CA GLY A 62 -6.42 -15.30 -8.39
C GLY A 62 -5.18 -14.59 -8.98
N TYR A 63 -5.16 -13.26 -9.01
CA TYR A 63 -4.10 -12.49 -9.66
C TYR A 63 -3.02 -12.11 -8.64
N ASN A 64 -1.91 -12.86 -8.65
CA ASN A 64 -0.80 -12.71 -7.71
C ASN A 64 0.17 -11.56 -8.04
N LYS A 65 -0.12 -10.76 -9.08
CA LYS A 65 0.78 -9.68 -9.49
C LYS A 65 0.65 -8.51 -8.52
N ILE A 66 1.60 -8.44 -7.59
CA ILE A 66 1.82 -7.27 -6.75
C ILE A 66 2.40 -6.18 -7.64
N ILE A 67 1.82 -4.97 -7.58
CA ILE A 67 2.43 -3.82 -8.24
C ILE A 67 3.68 -3.48 -7.46
N ASP A 68 4.83 -3.68 -8.10
CA ASP A 68 6.11 -3.24 -7.58
C ASP A 68 6.14 -1.70 -7.56
N LEU A 69 5.73 -1.14 -6.41
CA LEU A 69 5.76 0.30 -6.20
C LEU A 69 7.19 0.83 -6.12
N GLU A 70 8.23 -0.01 -5.98
CA GLU A 70 9.62 0.41 -6.12
C GLU A 70 9.92 0.74 -7.59
N LYS A 71 9.35 -0.02 -8.53
CA LYS A 71 9.35 0.34 -9.96
C LYS A 71 8.62 1.66 -10.19
N VAL A 72 7.48 1.90 -9.53
CA VAL A 72 6.74 3.18 -9.63
C VAL A 72 7.53 4.34 -8.98
N ARG A 73 8.17 4.11 -7.84
CA ARG A 73 9.03 5.09 -7.14
C ARG A 73 10.26 5.41 -7.96
N ARG A 74 10.90 4.43 -8.60
CA ARG A 74 11.99 4.63 -9.57
C ARG A 74 11.53 5.40 -10.81
N LEU A 75 10.37 5.05 -11.38
CA LEU A 75 9.76 5.79 -12.49
C LEU A 75 9.40 7.24 -12.11
N LYS A 76 9.04 7.50 -10.85
CA LYS A 76 8.86 8.84 -10.29
C LYS A 76 10.18 9.54 -9.94
N ALA A 77 11.23 8.83 -9.54
CA ALA A 77 12.55 9.41 -9.25
C ALA A 77 13.28 9.81 -10.54
N THR A 78 13.11 9.05 -11.63
CA THR A 78 13.57 9.44 -12.98
C THR A 78 12.79 10.62 -13.55
N LYS A 79 11.65 10.99 -12.96
CA LYS A 79 10.71 12.03 -13.42
C LYS A 79 11.17 13.46 -13.16
N HIS A 80 12.26 13.69 -12.41
CA HIS A 80 12.84 15.03 -12.29
C HIS A 80 13.59 15.51 -13.55
N ARG A 81 13.72 14.67 -14.60
CA ARG A 81 14.22 15.07 -15.92
C ARG A 81 13.21 14.71 -17.03
N GLY A 82 12.26 15.60 -17.26
CA GLY A 82 11.65 15.80 -18.58
C GLY A 82 10.53 14.84 -19.03
N SER A 83 9.45 15.45 -19.50
CA SER A 83 8.47 14.92 -20.46
C SER A 83 7.49 13.85 -19.98
N PHE A 84 6.35 14.32 -19.46
CA PHE A 84 5.09 13.63 -19.64
C PHE A 84 4.67 13.80 -21.10
N HIS A 85 4.69 12.75 -21.90
CA HIS A 85 3.60 12.45 -22.84
C HIS A 85 3.74 10.98 -23.28
N THR A 86 2.57 10.32 -23.36
CA THR A 86 2.31 8.99 -23.95
C THR A 86 2.94 7.75 -23.29
N ALA A 87 2.55 7.40 -22.06
CA ALA A 87 2.64 5.99 -21.60
C ALA A 87 1.68 5.61 -20.46
N PHE A 88 0.58 6.33 -20.23
CA PHE A 88 -0.38 5.94 -19.20
C PHE A 88 -1.54 5.18 -19.84
N THR A 89 -1.48 3.86 -19.76
CA THR A 89 -2.60 3.01 -20.21
C THR A 89 -3.85 3.31 -19.38
N TYR A 90 -5.03 3.27 -20.01
CA TYR A 90 -6.32 3.54 -19.35
C TYR A 90 -6.54 2.72 -18.06
N SER A 91 -5.98 1.51 -17.99
CA SER A 91 -6.03 0.63 -16.82
C SER A 91 -5.43 1.26 -15.56
N SER A 92 -4.32 2.00 -15.70
CA SER A 92 -3.64 2.62 -14.56
C SER A 92 -4.34 3.87 -14.01
N VAL A 93 -5.12 4.61 -14.81
CA VAL A 93 -5.94 5.74 -14.32
C VAL A 93 -7.15 5.22 -13.55
N LEU A 94 -7.85 4.25 -14.13
CA LEU A 94 -9.03 3.62 -13.52
C LEU A 94 -8.69 2.94 -12.19
N TRP A 95 -7.48 2.42 -12.06
CA TRP A 95 -7.02 1.80 -10.82
C TRP A 95 -6.67 2.81 -9.73
N LEU A 96 -6.09 3.96 -10.10
CA LEU A 96 -5.87 5.06 -9.15
C LEU A 96 -7.17 5.67 -8.67
N THR A 97 -8.15 5.85 -9.57
CA THR A 97 -9.49 6.32 -9.17
C THR A 97 -10.19 5.30 -8.29
N TYR A 98 -10.05 3.99 -8.57
CA TYR A 98 -10.59 2.94 -7.71
C TYR A 98 -9.95 2.95 -6.31
N ILE A 99 -8.62 3.13 -6.19
CA ILE A 99 -7.95 3.27 -4.89
C ILE A 99 -8.45 4.49 -4.13
N LEU A 100 -8.64 5.62 -4.81
CA LEU A 100 -9.16 6.84 -4.18
C LEU A 100 -10.61 6.64 -3.70
N GLN A 101 -11.43 5.92 -4.47
CA GLN A 101 -12.82 5.60 -4.11
C GLN A 101 -12.91 4.61 -2.94
N VAL A 102 -12.04 3.59 -2.93
CA VAL A 102 -11.95 2.62 -1.83
C VAL A 102 -11.40 3.28 -0.57
N ASN A 103 -10.39 4.16 -0.69
CA ASN A 103 -9.92 4.95 0.44
C ASN A 103 -11.05 5.82 1.01
N TYR A 104 -11.82 6.53 0.18
CA TYR A 104 -12.96 7.33 0.66
C TYR A 104 -13.96 6.50 1.48
N TYR A 105 -14.23 5.25 1.08
CA TYR A 105 -15.13 4.35 1.79
C TYR A 105 -14.56 3.77 3.09
N ILE A 106 -13.24 3.63 3.20
CA ILE A 106 -12.57 3.11 4.41
C ILE A 106 -12.35 4.24 5.45
N TYR A 107 -12.25 5.50 5.00
CA TYR A 107 -12.07 6.67 5.87
C TYR A 107 -13.36 7.47 6.12
N SER A 108 -14.53 7.00 5.65
CA SER A 108 -15.87 7.47 6.02
C SER A 108 -16.49 6.57 7.08
#